data_AF-A0A561STR7-F1
#
_entry.id   AF-A0A561STR7-F1
#
_cell.length_a   1.000
_cell.length_b   1.000
_cell.length_c   1.000
_cell.angle_alpha   90.00
_cell.angle_beta   90.00
_cell.angle_gamma   90.00
#
_symmetry.space_group_name_H-M   'P 1'
#
loop_
_entity.id
_entity.type
_entity.pdbx_description
1 polymer ?
#
loop_
_entity_poly.entity_id
_entity_poly.type
_entity_poly.pdbx_seq_one_letter_code
_entity_poly.pdbx_strand_id
1 'polypeptide(L)'
;MDTVWLDVSMWTGLRGNFHPFMDIACESPDPPPADAGEWQQWAGSYLAAVAQREAWQAGRYAYRAERRDDGGHPVEVLTRGQWEWSPTTTPG
;
A
#
# COMPACT_ATOMS: atom_id res chain seq x y z
N MET A 1 0.92 19.89 -0.69
CA MET A 1 1.52 18.54 -0.73
C MET A 1 0.57 17.67 -1.53
N ASP A 2 1.11 16.92 -2.48
CA ASP A 2 0.32 15.99 -3.29
C ASP A 2 0.02 14.74 -2.45
N THR A 3 -1.23 14.29 -2.45
CA THR A 3 -1.66 13.12 -1.66
C THR A 3 -1.71 11.90 -2.57
N VAL A 4 -0.97 10.86 -2.19
CA VAL A 4 -1.01 9.55 -2.84
C VAL A 4 -1.80 8.60 -1.95
N TRP A 5 -2.75 7.90 -2.55
CA TRP A 5 -3.56 6.89 -1.90
C TRP A 5 -2.97 5.52 -2.16
N LEU A 6 -2.78 4.75 -1.08
CA LEU A 6 -2.42 3.34 -1.13
C LEU A 6 -3.63 2.52 -0.74
N ASP A 7 -4.23 1.90 -1.73
CA ASP A 7 -5.33 0.96 -1.59
C ASP A 7 -4.78 -0.44 -1.37
N VAL A 8 -5.20 -1.09 -0.29
CA VAL A 8 -4.62 -2.38 0.10
C VAL A 8 -5.70 -3.40 0.42
N SER A 9 -5.52 -4.61 -0.10
CA SER A 9 -6.43 -5.74 0.10
C SER A 9 -5.64 -7.01 0.40
N MET A 10 -5.98 -7.72 1.47
CA MET A 10 -5.34 -9.01 1.77
C MET A 10 -5.97 -10.15 0.95
N TRP A 11 -5.12 -11.01 0.38
CA TRP A 11 -5.57 -12.23 -0.30
C TRP A 11 -5.68 -13.38 0.71
N THR A 12 -6.88 -13.68 1.19
CA THR A 12 -7.13 -14.87 2.01
C THR A 12 -7.69 -15.99 1.12
N GLY A 13 -6.87 -17.01 0.85
CA GLY A 13 -7.21 -18.13 -0.06
C GLY A 13 -8.36 -19.05 0.40
N LEU A 14 -8.96 -18.82 1.57
CA LEU A 14 -10.07 -19.61 2.09
C LEU A 14 -11.36 -18.81 2.04
N ARG A 15 -12.18 -19.10 1.01
CA ARG A 15 -13.57 -18.67 0.84
C ARG A 15 -13.79 -17.16 0.69
N GLY A 16 -13.51 -16.63 -0.50
CA GLY A 16 -14.33 -15.62 -1.21
C GLY A 16 -14.57 -14.25 -0.58
N ASN A 17 -14.17 -14.01 0.67
CA ASN A 17 -14.23 -12.71 1.31
C ASN A 17 -12.87 -12.05 1.21
N PHE A 18 -12.79 -11.03 0.36
CA PHE A 18 -11.73 -10.03 0.49
C PHE A 18 -11.85 -9.43 1.90
N HIS A 19 -10.76 -9.48 2.67
CA HIS A 19 -10.65 -8.71 3.92
C HIS A 19 -10.81 -7.21 3.62
N PRO A 20 -11.14 -6.38 4.63
CA PRO A 20 -11.45 -4.97 4.40
C PRO A 20 -10.38 -4.29 3.57
N PHE A 21 -10.84 -3.62 2.52
CA PHE A 21 -10.04 -2.70 1.72
C PHE A 21 -9.58 -1.59 2.66
N MET A 22 -8.29 -1.34 2.71
CA MET A 22 -7.74 -0.26 3.52
C MET A 22 -7.20 0.82 2.60
N ASP A 23 -7.81 2.00 2.68
CA ASP A 23 -7.37 3.21 2.03
C ASP A 23 -6.36 3.93 2.95
N ILE A 24 -5.13 4.08 2.49
CA ILE A 24 -4.08 4.76 3.25
C ILE A 24 -3.72 6.05 2.53
N ALA A 25 -4.06 7.19 3.13
CA ALA A 25 -3.58 8.49 2.67
C ALA A 25 -2.11 8.66 3.01
N CYS A 26 -1.30 8.96 1.99
CA CYS A 26 0.14 9.12 2.09
C CYS A 26 0.55 10.48 1.52
N GLU A 27 1.53 11.11 2.16
CA GLU A 27 2.19 12.25 1.54
C GLU A 27 3.09 11.75 0.40
N SER A 28 2.96 12.35 -0.79
CA SER A 28 3.89 12.06 -1.89
C SER A 28 5.32 12.36 -1.44
N PRO A 29 6.29 11.47 -1.68
CA PRO A 29 7.68 11.75 -1.34
C PRO A 29 8.20 12.95 -2.15
N ASP A 30 9.18 13.66 -1.59
CA ASP A 30 9.85 14.80 -2.21
C ASP A 30 11.37 14.54 -2.29
N PRO A 31 11.95 14.40 -3.50
CA PRO A 31 11.30 14.50 -4.81
C PRO A 31 10.34 13.33 -5.07
N PRO A 32 9.33 13.52 -5.94
CA PRO A 32 8.46 12.43 -6.35
C PRO A 32 9.28 11.38 -7.12
N PRO A 33 8.94 10.09 -6.99
CA PRO A 33 9.59 9.00 -7.71
C PRO A 33 9.40 9.20 -9.22
N ALA A 34 10.46 8.97 -9.98
CA ALA A 34 10.52 9.26 -11.40
C ALA A 34 9.79 8.23 -12.26
N ASP A 35 9.63 6.99 -11.76
CA ASP A 35 8.99 5.90 -12.48
C ASP A 35 8.22 4.92 -11.58
N ALA A 36 7.49 4.01 -12.21
CA ALA A 36 6.64 3.03 -11.53
C ALA A 36 7.42 2.06 -10.63
N GLY A 37 8.70 1.80 -10.92
CA GLY A 37 9.57 0.94 -10.13
C GLY A 37 9.99 1.63 -8.83
N GLU A 38 10.34 2.91 -8.88
CA GLU A 38 10.59 3.71 -7.68
C GLU A 38 9.31 3.89 -6.85
N TRP A 39 8.16 4.10 -7.49
CA TRP A 39 6.86 4.10 -6.81
C TRP A 39 6.55 2.77 -6.11
N GLN A 40 6.90 1.63 -6.73
CA GLN A 40 6.73 0.31 -6.14
C GLN A 40 7.64 0.13 -4.90
N GLN A 41 8.89 0.59 -4.96
CA GLN A 41 9.81 0.52 -3.82
C GLN A 41 9.34 1.40 -2.66
N TRP A 42 8.88 2.62 -2.97
CA TRP A 42 8.29 3.53 -1.98
C TRP A 42 7.04 2.91 -1.34
N ALA A 43 6.10 2.41 -2.15
CA ALA A 43 4.86 1.82 -1.66
C ALA A 43 5.16 0.62 -0.74
N GLY A 44 6.06 -0.28 -1.14
CA GLY A 44 6.47 -1.41 -0.30
C GLY A 44 7.07 -0.98 1.03
N SER A 45 7.93 0.04 1.03
CA SER A 45 8.55 0.57 2.25
C SER A 45 7.53 1.23 3.19
N TYR A 46 6.60 2.02 2.63
CA TYR A 46 5.55 2.68 3.39
C TYR A 46 4.56 1.66 3.97
N LEU A 47 4.12 0.70 3.16
CA LEU A 47 3.24 -0.39 3.60
C LEU A 47 3.87 -1.22 4.70
N ALA A 48 5.17 -1.52 4.64
CA ALA A 48 5.88 -2.21 5.72
C ALA A 48 5.80 -1.43 7.04
N ALA A 49 6.02 -0.12 7.01
CA ALA A 49 5.95 0.72 8.19
C ALA A 49 4.53 0.78 8.79
N VAL A 50 3.51 0.93 7.93
CA VAL A 50 2.10 0.92 8.36
C VAL A 50 1.71 -0.45 8.92
N ALA A 51 2.04 -1.53 8.22
CA ALA A 51 1.73 -2.89 8.61
C ALA A 51 2.37 -3.26 9.95
N GLN A 52 3.60 -2.79 10.20
CA GLN A 52 4.25 -2.94 11.49
C GLN A 52 3.56 -2.13 12.60
N ARG A 53 3.23 -0.86 12.33
CA ARG A 53 2.60 0.05 13.29
C ARG A 53 1.20 -0.42 13.71
N GLU A 54 0.45 -0.97 12.76
CA GLU A 54 -0.93 -1.41 12.92
C GLU A 54 -1.04 -2.93 13.17
N ALA A 55 0.08 -3.62 13.37
CA ALA A 55 0.16 -5.04 13.66
C ALA A 55 -0.64 -5.92 12.66
N TRP A 56 -0.46 -5.65 11.36
CA TRP A 56 -1.10 -6.43 10.30
C TRP A 56 -0.67 -7.90 10.33
N GLN A 57 -1.57 -8.76 9.86
CA GLN A 57 -1.31 -10.19 9.76
C GLN A 57 -0.25 -10.49 8.70
N ALA A 58 0.59 -11.51 8.94
CA ALA A 58 1.49 -11.99 7.92
C ALA A 58 0.68 -12.54 6.73
N GLY A 59 1.08 -12.22 5.50
CA GLY A 59 0.41 -12.73 4.31
C GLY A 59 0.69 -11.93 3.04
N ARG A 60 -0.04 -12.28 1.99
CA ARG A 60 0.05 -11.59 0.69
C ARG A 60 -1.05 -10.55 0.56
N TYR A 61 -0.64 -9.35 0.20
CA TYR A 61 -1.48 -8.17 0.00
C TYR A 61 -1.40 -7.74 -1.47
N ALA A 62 -2.53 -7.41 -2.06
CA ALA A 62 -2.59 -6.62 -3.28
C ALA A 62 -2.60 -5.14 -2.89
N TYR A 63 -1.88 -4.30 -3.63
CA TYR A 63 -1.89 -2.87 -3.41
C TYR A 63 -1.98 -2.08 -4.72
N ARG A 64 -2.48 -0.85 -4.63
CA ARG A 64 -2.52 0.12 -5.71
C ARG A 64 -2.19 1.50 -5.16
N ALA A 65 -1.18 2.14 -5.77
CA ALA A 65 -0.82 3.53 -5.50
C ALA A 65 -1.44 4.42 -6.57
N GLU A 66 -2.23 5.41 -6.15
CA GLU A 66 -2.93 6.31 -7.06
C GLU A 66 -3.05 7.72 -6.51
N ARG A 67 -3.16 8.69 -7.41
CA ARG A 67 -3.61 10.04 -7.08
C ARG A 67 -5.12 10.11 -7.24
N ARG A 68 -5.76 10.83 -6.33
CA ARG A 68 -7.20 11.10 -6.38
C ARG A 68 -7.44 12.60 -6.52
N ASP A 69 -8.52 12.98 -7.20
CA ASP A 69 -9.00 14.37 -7.19
C ASP A 69 -9.66 14.72 -5.85
N ASP A 70 -10.07 15.99 -5.70
CA ASP A 70 -10.77 16.47 -4.49
C ASP A 70 -12.12 15.75 -4.24
N GLY A 71 -12.67 15.07 -5.26
CA GLY A 71 -13.87 14.25 -5.17
C GLY A 71 -13.59 12.79 -4.76
N GLY A 72 -12.33 12.42 -4.57
CA GLY A 72 -11.91 11.06 -4.24
C GLY A 72 -11.87 10.11 -5.45
N HIS A 73 -11.98 10.63 -6.69
CA HIS A 73 -11.89 9.80 -7.88
C HIS A 73 -10.43 9.60 -8.30
N PRO A 74 -10.03 8.39 -8.70
CA PRO A 74 -8.67 8.12 -9.17
C PRO A 74 -8.39 8.86 -10.48
N VAL A 75 -7.40 9.75 -10.46
CA VAL A 75 -6.95 10.50 -11.65
C VAL A 75 -5.74 9.87 -12.32
N GLU A 76 -4.88 9.20 -11.56
CA GLU A 76 -3.64 8.60 -12.06
C GLU A 76 -3.28 7.37 -11.22
N VAL A 77 -2.90 6.28 -11.88
CA VAL A 77 -2.34 5.09 -11.21
C VAL A 77 -0.83 5.12 -11.37
N LEU A 78 -0.13 5.30 -10.25
CA LEU A 78 1.32 5.43 -10.21
C LEU A 78 1.99 4.05 -10.28
N THR A 79 1.46 3.10 -9.50
CA THR A 79 1.89 1.69 -9.51
C THR A 79 0.81 0.80 -8.89
N ARG A 80 0.92 -0.51 -9.13
CA ARG A 80 0.10 -1.53 -8.46
C ARG A 80 0.82 -2.86 -8.48
N GLY A 81 0.56 -3.71 -7.51
CA GLY A 81 1.21 -5.00 -7.45
C GLY A 81 0.73 -5.87 -6.31
N GLN A 82 1.49 -6.93 -6.09
CA GLN A 82 1.38 -7.78 -4.90
C GLN A 82 2.60 -7.53 -4.02
N TRP A 83 2.38 -7.55 -2.72
CA TRP A 83 3.39 -7.37 -1.70
C TRP A 83 3.19 -8.45 -0.62
N GLU A 84 4.27 -9.03 -0.15
CA GLU A 84 4.24 -10.04 0.91
C GLU A 84 4.74 -9.41 2.20
N TRP A 85 3.89 -9.45 3.22
CA TRP A 85 4.23 -8.97 4.55
C TRP A 85 4.53 -10.13 5.47
N SER A 86 5.68 -10.08 6.12
CA SER A 86 6.00 -10.88 7.29
C SER A 86 6.46 -9.92 8.38
N PRO A 87 5.80 -9.92 9.56
CA PRO A 87 6.30 -9.14 10.67
C PRO A 87 7.71 -9.66 11.00
N THR A 88 8.68 -8.76 11.07
CA THR A 88 9.99 -9.10 11.59
C THR A 88 9.78 -9.45 13.06
N THR A 89 9.71 -10.75 13.37
CA THR A 89 9.82 -11.23 14.74
C THR A 89 11.18 -10.79 15.23
N THR A 90 11.25 -9.64 15.90
CA THR A 90 12.39 -9.31 16.74
C THR A 90 12.30 -10.28 17.90
N PRO A 91 13.19 -11.29 18.03
CA PRO A 91 13.21 -12.10 19.24
C PRO A 91 13.57 -11.16 20.39
N GLY A 92 12.60 -10.93 21.30
CA GLY A 92 12.85 -10.32 22.60
C GLY A 92 13.44 -11.32 23.57
#